data_AF-A0A8J7YL92-F1
#
_entry.id   AF-A0A8J7YL92-F1
#
_cell.length_a   1.000
_cell.length_b   1.000
_cell.length_c   1.000
_cell.angle_alpha   90.00
_cell.angle_beta   90.00
_cell.angle_gamma   90.00
#
_symmetry.space_group_name_H-M   'P 1'
#
loop_
_entity.id
_entity.type
_entity.pdbx_description
1 polymer ?
#
loop_
_entity_poly.entity_id
_entity_poly.type
_entity_poly.pdbx_seq_one_letter_code
_entity_poly.pdbx_strand_id
1 'polypeptide(L)'
;FDWNYFDEIRSWTSLPLLVKGITGVGDVRSAFEHGAEGVVVSNHGGRQVDGAISTIDALNEITGSGSYDGEIFMDSGVRHASDVMRAFCMRAAGVLIGRPYAYALAVAGRRGVERLFREFKGELSLQLALSGFNSLKELGREHIVRFQ
;
A
#
# COMPACT_ATOMS: atom_id res chain seq x y z
N PHE A 1 -20.82 8.82 -6.03
CA PHE A 1 -19.49 8.70 -6.64
C PHE A 1 -19.47 7.34 -7.31
N ASP A 2 -19.43 7.32 -8.63
CA ASP A 2 -19.35 6.11 -9.47
C ASP A 2 -18.21 6.28 -10.49
N TRP A 3 -18.05 5.32 -11.39
CA TRP A 3 -16.97 5.35 -12.37
C TRP A 3 -17.15 6.42 -13.46
N ASN A 4 -18.39 6.76 -13.84
CA ASN A 4 -18.63 7.87 -14.75
C ASN A 4 -18.16 9.21 -14.15
N TYR A 5 -18.39 9.40 -12.85
CA TYR A 5 -17.89 10.58 -12.14
C TYR A 5 -16.36 10.56 -11.99
N PHE A 6 -15.73 9.39 -11.90
CA PHE A 6 -14.26 9.28 -11.95
C PHE A 6 -13.72 9.75 -13.31
N ASP A 7 -14.35 9.35 -14.42
CA ASP A 7 -13.98 9.82 -15.77
C ASP A 7 -14.14 11.34 -15.91
N GLU A 8 -15.17 11.92 -15.29
CA GLU A 8 -15.34 13.36 -15.22
C GLU A 8 -14.18 14.04 -14.48
N ILE A 9 -13.76 13.52 -13.33
CA ILE A 9 -12.59 14.04 -12.58
C ILE A 9 -11.32 13.97 -13.43
N ARG A 10 -11.12 12.89 -14.20
CA ARG A 10 -9.99 12.78 -15.14
C ARG A 10 -9.98 13.89 -16.19
N SER A 11 -11.14 14.39 -16.59
CA SER A 11 -11.21 15.51 -17.54
C SER A 11 -10.74 16.85 -16.93
N TRP A 12 -10.74 16.98 -15.60
CA TRP A 12 -10.38 18.23 -14.91
C TRP A 12 -8.87 18.42 -14.70
N THR A 13 -8.08 17.35 -14.87
CA THR A 13 -6.64 17.38 -14.55
C THR A 13 -5.85 16.45 -15.44
N SER A 14 -4.60 16.82 -15.72
CA SER A 14 -3.62 15.93 -16.38
C SER A 14 -2.72 15.20 -15.37
N LEU A 15 -2.98 15.36 -14.06
CA LEU A 15 -2.24 14.66 -13.02
C LEU A 15 -2.70 13.19 -12.94
N PRO A 16 -1.78 12.25 -12.62
CA PRO A 16 -2.16 10.87 -12.35
C PRO A 16 -3.19 10.78 -11.22
N LEU A 17 -4.23 9.99 -11.42
CA LEU A 17 -5.27 9.72 -10.44
C LEU A 17 -5.12 8.32 -9.87
N LEU A 18 -5.08 8.26 -8.53
CA LEU A 18 -5.05 7.01 -7.79
C LEU A 18 -6.36 6.83 -7.04
N VAL A 19 -6.96 5.63 -7.13
CA VAL A 19 -8.18 5.30 -6.38
C VAL A 19 -7.82 4.62 -5.07
N LYS A 20 -8.18 5.24 -3.94
CA LYS A 20 -7.89 4.72 -2.59
C LYS A 20 -9.14 4.18 -1.92
N GLY A 21 -9.00 3.03 -1.27
CA GLY A 21 -10.09 2.41 -0.50
C GLY A 21 -10.56 1.09 -1.08
N ILE A 22 -9.89 0.58 -2.11
CA ILE A 22 -10.27 -0.66 -2.77
C ILE A 22 -9.80 -1.85 -1.94
N THR A 23 -10.66 -2.85 -1.77
CA THR A 23 -10.30 -4.12 -1.10
C THR A 23 -10.66 -5.36 -1.91
N GLY A 24 -11.27 -5.21 -3.09
CA GLY A 24 -11.73 -6.31 -3.93
C GLY A 24 -11.08 -6.29 -5.33
N VAL A 25 -10.89 -7.48 -5.89
CA VAL A 25 -10.28 -7.67 -7.24
C VAL A 25 -11.07 -6.95 -8.34
N GLY A 26 -12.40 -7.04 -8.30
CA GLY A 26 -13.28 -6.44 -9.30
C GLY A 26 -13.12 -4.92 -9.38
N ASP A 27 -13.13 -4.25 -8.23
CA ASP A 27 -12.97 -2.80 -8.15
C ASP A 27 -11.59 -2.32 -8.62
N VAL A 28 -10.53 -3.11 -8.38
CA VAL A 28 -9.19 -2.79 -8.92
C VAL A 28 -9.20 -2.85 -10.45
N ARG A 29 -9.83 -3.87 -11.04
CA ARG A 29 -9.97 -3.97 -12.50
C ARG A 29 -10.76 -2.79 -13.05
N SER A 30 -11.90 -2.48 -12.45
CA SER A 30 -12.70 -1.33 -12.87
C SER A 30 -11.94 -0.01 -12.74
N ALA A 31 -11.14 0.20 -11.69
CA ALA A 31 -10.32 1.40 -11.57
C ALA A 31 -9.35 1.56 -12.75
N PHE A 32 -8.66 0.48 -13.14
CA PHE A 32 -7.72 0.50 -14.26
C PHE A 32 -8.43 0.59 -15.62
N GLU A 33 -9.60 -0.04 -15.79
CA GLU A 33 -10.42 0.08 -17.01
C GLU A 33 -10.87 1.53 -17.25
N HIS A 34 -11.15 2.29 -16.17
CA HIS A 34 -11.46 3.73 -16.24
C HIS A 34 -10.21 4.61 -16.23
N GLY A 35 -9.03 4.01 -16.38
CA GLY A 35 -7.77 4.70 -16.60
C GLY A 35 -7.17 5.37 -15.37
N ALA A 36 -7.42 4.85 -14.16
CA ALA A 36 -6.60 5.20 -13.00
C ALA A 36 -5.15 4.73 -13.22
N GLU A 37 -4.16 5.55 -12.86
CA GLU A 37 -2.75 5.19 -12.96
C GLU A 37 -2.27 4.35 -11.77
N GLY A 38 -3.06 4.27 -10.71
CA GLY A 38 -2.78 3.40 -9.58
C GLY A 38 -3.97 3.24 -8.63
N VAL A 39 -3.83 2.31 -7.69
CA VAL A 39 -4.81 2.09 -6.63
C VAL A 39 -4.12 1.97 -5.28
N VAL A 40 -4.84 2.27 -4.21
CA VAL A 40 -4.37 2.07 -2.84
C VAL A 40 -5.31 1.10 -2.13
N VAL A 41 -4.82 -0.11 -1.89
CA VAL A 41 -5.50 -1.13 -1.11
C VAL A 41 -5.62 -0.65 0.33
N SER A 42 -6.84 -0.35 0.76
CA SER A 42 -7.08 0.38 2.00
C SER A 42 -8.47 0.08 2.56
N ASN A 43 -8.55 -0.21 3.86
CA ASN A 43 -9.79 -0.19 4.63
C ASN A 43 -9.87 1.06 5.53
N HIS A 44 -9.13 2.11 5.17
CA HIS A 44 -9.08 3.39 5.89
C HIS A 44 -8.60 3.27 7.35
N GLY A 45 -7.69 2.33 7.60
CA GLY A 45 -7.21 1.99 8.93
C GLY A 45 -8.29 1.42 9.84
N GLY A 46 -9.26 0.67 9.30
CA GLY A 46 -10.37 0.07 10.06
C GLY A 46 -11.32 1.12 10.65
N ARG A 47 -11.51 2.25 9.96
CA ARG A 47 -12.34 3.38 10.45
C ARG A 47 -13.65 3.57 9.69
N GLN A 48 -13.90 2.75 8.67
CA GLN A 48 -15.06 2.85 7.80
C GLN A 48 -15.94 1.61 7.99
N VAL A 49 -15.87 0.64 7.10
CA VAL A 49 -16.60 -0.63 7.23
C VAL A 49 -15.86 -1.52 8.23
N ASP A 50 -16.41 -1.65 9.44
CA ASP A 50 -15.91 -2.58 10.44
C ASP A 50 -16.19 -4.04 10.03
N GLY A 51 -15.29 -4.96 10.39
CA GLY A 51 -15.33 -6.35 9.92
C GLY A 51 -14.92 -6.57 8.46
N ALA A 52 -14.50 -5.51 7.74
CA ALA A 52 -13.91 -5.65 6.41
C ALA A 52 -12.60 -6.44 6.45
N ILE A 53 -12.23 -7.03 5.32
CA ILE A 53 -10.97 -7.76 5.14
C ILE A 53 -9.75 -6.92 5.56
N SER A 54 -8.73 -7.59 6.10
CA SER A 54 -7.45 -6.97 6.36
C SER A 54 -6.81 -6.52 5.03
N THR A 55 -6.15 -5.35 5.00
CA THR A 55 -5.59 -4.84 3.74
C THR A 55 -4.44 -5.69 3.21
N ILE A 56 -3.73 -6.42 4.08
CA ILE A 56 -2.64 -7.31 3.64
C ILE A 56 -3.20 -8.57 2.97
N ASP A 57 -4.34 -9.08 3.44
CA ASP A 57 -5.02 -10.19 2.79
C ASP A 57 -5.67 -9.77 1.48
N ALA A 58 -6.32 -8.59 1.45
CA ALA A 58 -6.84 -8.00 0.22
C ALA A 58 -5.72 -7.79 -0.81
N LEU A 59 -4.56 -7.24 -0.40
CA LEU A 59 -3.40 -7.07 -1.29
C LEU A 59 -2.95 -8.41 -1.88
N ASN A 60 -2.87 -9.45 -1.05
CA ASN A 60 -2.48 -10.78 -1.51
C ASN A 60 -3.45 -11.35 -2.54
N GLU A 61 -4.75 -11.20 -2.33
CA GLU A 61 -5.78 -11.66 -3.26
C GLU A 61 -5.73 -10.88 -4.59
N ILE A 62 -5.71 -9.55 -4.51
CA ILE A 62 -5.66 -8.64 -5.66
C ILE A 62 -4.47 -8.97 -6.55
N THR A 63 -3.25 -8.90 -6.01
CA THR A 63 -2.02 -9.11 -6.78
C THR A 63 -1.78 -10.59 -7.13
N GLY A 64 -2.56 -11.51 -6.55
CA GLY A 64 -2.56 -12.93 -6.89
C GLY A 64 -3.50 -13.25 -8.04
N SER A 65 -4.47 -12.37 -8.34
CA SER A 65 -5.49 -12.58 -9.37
C SER A 65 -5.01 -12.25 -10.79
N GLY A 66 -3.84 -11.64 -10.95
CA GLY A 66 -3.29 -11.27 -12.25
C GLY A 66 -2.26 -10.15 -12.17
N SER A 67 -1.85 -9.69 -13.35
CA SER A 67 -1.07 -8.47 -13.51
C SER A 67 -2.00 -7.30 -13.83
N TYR A 68 -1.55 -6.10 -13.51
CA TYR A 68 -2.28 -4.86 -13.76
C TYR A 68 -1.35 -3.85 -14.41
N ASP A 69 -1.90 -2.96 -15.23
CA ASP A 69 -1.11 -1.97 -15.96
C ASP A 69 -0.66 -0.80 -15.05
N GLY A 70 -1.37 -0.54 -13.95
CA GLY A 70 -1.06 0.51 -12.99
C GLY A 70 -0.41 0.02 -11.69
N GLU A 71 0.02 0.98 -10.86
CA GLU A 71 0.70 0.68 -9.61
C GLU A 71 -0.28 0.37 -8.47
N ILE A 72 0.03 -0.64 -7.66
CA ILE A 72 -0.77 -1.03 -6.49
C ILE A 72 -0.01 -0.65 -5.22
N PHE A 73 -0.57 0.26 -4.45
CA PHE A 73 -0.08 0.64 -3.13
C PHE A 73 -0.95 0.03 -2.03
N MET A 74 -0.49 0.10 -0.78
CA MET A 74 -1.25 -0.41 0.38
C MET A 74 -1.09 0.50 1.60
N ASP A 75 -2.15 0.64 2.41
CA ASP A 75 -2.07 1.21 3.75
C ASP A 75 -2.75 0.31 4.81
N SER A 76 -3.07 0.87 5.99
CA SER A 76 -3.74 0.20 7.11
C SER A 76 -2.90 -0.89 7.81
N GLY A 77 -2.07 -0.46 8.76
CA GLY A 77 -1.47 -1.38 9.75
C GLY A 77 0.04 -1.56 9.65
N VAL A 78 0.71 -0.96 8.66
CA VAL A 78 2.17 -0.97 8.54
C VAL A 78 2.83 -0.28 9.73
N ARG A 79 3.65 -1.00 10.50
CA ARG A 79 4.35 -0.47 11.69
C ARG A 79 5.84 -0.76 11.71
N HIS A 80 6.27 -1.82 11.06
CA HIS A 80 7.66 -2.26 11.04
C HIS A 80 8.14 -2.49 9.61
N ALA A 81 9.46 -2.53 9.43
CA ALA A 81 10.06 -2.89 8.15
C ALA A 81 9.58 -4.24 7.59
N SER A 82 9.25 -5.21 8.45
CA SER A 82 8.78 -6.53 8.01
C SER A 82 7.39 -6.47 7.39
N ASP A 83 6.55 -5.52 7.81
CA ASP A 83 5.25 -5.28 7.18
C ASP A 83 5.44 -4.70 5.77
N VAL A 84 6.42 -3.79 5.62
CA VAL A 84 6.81 -3.24 4.31
C VAL A 84 7.29 -4.39 3.41
N MET A 85 8.25 -5.19 3.87
CA MET A 85 8.80 -6.30 3.08
C MET A 85 7.71 -7.29 2.67
N ARG A 86 6.79 -7.66 3.56
CA ARG A 86 5.65 -8.54 3.21
C ARG A 86 4.77 -7.95 2.11
N ALA A 87 4.47 -6.66 2.17
CA ALA A 87 3.68 -6.00 1.12
C ALA A 87 4.43 -6.01 -0.22
N PHE A 88 5.74 -5.79 -0.22
CA PHE A 88 6.57 -5.88 -1.44
C PHE A 88 6.68 -7.32 -1.98
N CYS A 89 6.81 -8.34 -1.12
CA CYS A 89 6.70 -9.74 -1.53
C CYS A 89 5.36 -10.04 -2.21
N MET A 90 4.29 -9.34 -1.79
CA MET A 90 2.96 -9.38 -2.42
C MET A 90 2.81 -8.36 -3.57
N ARG A 91 3.91 -7.87 -4.15
CA ARG A 91 3.94 -6.97 -5.32
C ARG A 91 3.28 -5.60 -5.13
N ALA A 92 3.20 -5.08 -3.91
CA ALA A 92 2.92 -3.66 -3.73
C ALA A 92 4.06 -2.81 -4.29
N ALA A 93 3.73 -1.74 -5.02
CA ALA A 93 4.67 -0.71 -5.48
C ALA A 93 5.17 0.18 -4.33
N GLY A 94 4.37 0.29 -3.27
CA GLY A 94 4.74 1.03 -2.06
C GLY A 94 3.70 0.90 -0.96
N VAL A 95 4.05 1.37 0.23
CA VAL A 95 3.16 1.40 1.39
C VAL A 95 3.01 2.81 1.95
N LEU A 96 1.83 3.12 2.48
CA LEU A 96 1.50 4.43 3.03
C LEU A 96 1.34 4.35 4.56
N ILE A 97 1.80 5.41 5.25
CA ILE A 97 1.80 5.50 6.71
C ILE A 97 0.80 6.57 7.18
N GLY A 98 -0.24 6.15 7.91
CA GLY A 98 -1.25 7.04 8.49
C GLY A 98 -0.96 7.42 9.94
N ARG A 99 -1.51 6.66 10.91
CA ARG A 99 -1.41 6.98 12.35
C ARG A 99 0.02 7.23 12.87
N PRO A 100 1.05 6.42 12.54
CA PRO A 100 2.41 6.69 13.01
C PRO A 100 2.92 8.07 12.61
N TYR A 101 2.61 8.55 11.39
CA TYR A 101 2.94 9.89 10.94
C TYR A 101 2.29 10.96 11.85
N ALA A 102 0.99 10.83 12.11
CA ALA A 102 0.26 11.79 12.94
C ALA A 102 0.80 11.82 14.39
N TYR A 103 1.15 10.66 14.95
CA TYR A 103 1.71 10.59 16.30
C TYR A 103 3.09 11.22 16.38
N ALA A 104 3.96 10.91 15.41
CA ALA A 104 5.29 11.50 15.34
C ALA A 104 5.23 13.03 15.18
N LEU A 105 4.28 13.52 14.37
CA LEU A 105 4.01 14.94 14.21
C LEU A 105 3.56 15.58 15.52
N ALA A 106 2.66 14.95 16.28
CA ALA A 106 2.20 15.46 17.56
C ALA A 106 3.32 15.52 18.63
N VAL A 107 4.22 14.53 18.64
CA VAL A 107 5.29 14.43 19.64
C VAL A 107 6.39 15.47 19.43
N ALA A 108 6.84 15.68 18.18
CA ALA A 108 8.01 16.53 17.92
C ALA A 108 7.93 17.32 16.60
N GLY A 109 6.72 17.55 16.08
CA GLY A 109 6.51 18.26 14.82
C GLY A 109 7.24 17.60 13.66
N ARG A 110 7.79 18.44 12.77
CA ARG A 110 8.61 18.00 11.64
C ARG A 110 9.73 17.04 12.04
N ARG A 111 10.44 17.31 13.15
CA ARG A 111 11.55 16.46 13.61
C ARG A 111 11.08 15.06 14.00
N GLY A 112 9.88 14.93 14.56
CA GLY A 112 9.29 13.64 14.87
C GLY A 112 9.00 12.83 13.60
N VAL A 113 8.38 13.47 12.60
CA VAL A 113 8.10 12.85 11.30
C VAL A 113 9.40 12.44 10.58
N GLU A 114 10.41 13.29 10.54
CA GLU A 114 11.71 12.97 9.94
C GLU A 114 12.40 11.80 10.66
N ARG A 115 12.29 11.75 11.99
CA ARG A 115 12.82 10.63 12.79
C ARG A 115 12.09 9.33 12.48
N LEU A 116 10.76 9.35 12.42
CA LEU A 116 9.95 8.18 12.08
C LEU A 116 10.40 7.53 10.76
N PHE A 117 10.49 8.32 9.69
CA PHE A 117 10.90 7.79 8.38
C PHE A 117 12.37 7.37 8.32
N ARG A 118 13.24 8.03 9.11
CA ARG A 118 14.65 7.61 9.25
C ARG A 118 14.77 6.26 9.95
N GLU A 119 14.01 6.04 11.01
CA GLU A 119 13.96 4.77 11.74
C GLU A 119 13.40 3.66 10.84
N PHE A 120 12.28 3.91 10.14
CA PHE A 120 11.75 2.97 9.14
C PHE A 120 12.77 2.58 8.08
N LYS A 121 13.52 3.56 7.55
CA LYS A 121 14.57 3.30 6.55
C LYS A 121 15.71 2.46 7.14
N GLY A 122 16.14 2.76 8.37
CA GLY A 122 17.17 2.00 9.07
C GLY A 122 16.76 0.55 9.34
N GLU A 123 15.54 0.35 9.85
CA GLU A 123 14.97 -0.99 10.06
C GLU A 123 14.89 -1.76 8.74
N LEU A 124 14.47 -1.10 7.66
CA LEU A 124 14.33 -1.74 6.36
C LEU A 124 15.67 -2.17 5.77
N SER A 125 16.69 -1.30 5.85
CA SER A 125 18.05 -1.65 5.45
C SER A 125 18.60 -2.83 6.26
N LEU A 126 18.34 -2.86 7.57
CA LEU A 126 18.75 -3.96 8.43
C LEU A 126 18.05 -5.26 8.06
N GLN A 127 16.73 -5.25 7.86
CA GLN A 127 15.98 -6.46 7.52
C GLN A 127 16.32 -7.00 6.14
N LEU A 128 16.49 -6.14 5.12
CA LEU A 128 16.96 -6.56 3.81
C LEU A 128 18.31 -7.29 3.92
N ALA A 129 19.27 -6.71 4.65
CA ALA A 129 20.58 -7.32 4.88
C ALA A 129 20.49 -8.66 5.62
N LEU A 130 19.69 -8.75 6.68
CA LEU A 130 19.49 -9.99 7.45
C LEU A 130 18.78 -11.08 6.64
N SER A 131 17.94 -10.70 5.67
CA SER A 131 17.23 -11.61 4.78
C SER A 131 17.98 -11.90 3.47
N GLY A 132 19.16 -11.32 3.26
CA GLY A 132 20.00 -11.59 2.09
C GLY A 132 19.59 -10.86 0.81
N PHE A 133 18.87 -9.74 0.92
CA PHE A 133 18.43 -8.94 -0.23
C PHE A 133 19.13 -7.58 -0.25
N ASN A 134 19.42 -7.06 -1.44
CA ASN A 134 20.00 -5.72 -1.60
C ASN A 134 18.93 -4.64 -1.78
N SER A 135 17.73 -5.02 -2.20
CA SER A 135 16.63 -4.11 -2.48
C SER A 135 15.27 -4.75 -2.33
N LEU A 136 14.25 -3.93 -2.10
CA LEU A 136 12.84 -4.37 -2.11
C LEU A 136 12.41 -4.98 -3.45
N LYS A 137 13.10 -4.65 -4.55
CA LYS A 137 12.76 -5.14 -5.90
C LYS A 137 13.09 -6.62 -6.10
N GLU A 138 13.97 -7.18 -5.26
CA GLU A 138 14.30 -8.61 -5.28
C GLU A 138 13.23 -9.45 -4.56
N LEU A 139 12.31 -8.81 -3.83
CA LEU A 139 11.30 -9.52 -3.06
C LEU A 139 10.15 -10.00 -3.95
N GLY A 140 10.03 -11.31 -4.12
CA GLY A 140 8.84 -12.00 -4.62
C GLY A 140 8.04 -12.76 -3.56
N ARG A 141 6.95 -13.40 -4.02
CA ARG A 141 5.99 -14.15 -3.18
C ARG A 141 6.61 -15.37 -2.52
N GLU A 142 7.62 -15.95 -3.15
CA GLU A 142 8.41 -17.08 -2.68
C GLU A 142 9.19 -16.80 -1.38
N HIS A 143 9.38 -15.52 -1.02
CA HIS A 143 10.10 -15.13 0.20
C HIS A 143 9.20 -15.00 1.44
N ILE A 144 7.90 -15.27 1.32
CA ILE A 144 6.97 -15.29 2.46
C ILE A 144 6.33 -16.67 2.60
N VAL A 145 6.30 -17.17 3.83
CA VAL A 145 5.61 -18.42 4.18
C VAL A 145 4.26 -18.07 4.80
N ARG A 146 3.19 -18.69 4.31
CA ARG A 146 1.88 -18.66 4.96
C ARG A 146 1.74 -19.92 5.80
N PHE A 147 1.59 -19.73 7.11
CA PHE A 147 1.18 -20.80 8.02
C PHE A 147 -0.35 -20.92 7.95
N GLN A 148 -0.84 -22.15 7.82
CA GLN A 148 -2.27 -22.47 7.91
C GLN A 148 -2.67 -22.72 9.36
#